data_AF-A0A660DXV6-F1
#
_entry.id   AF-A0A660DXV6-F1
#
_cell.length_a   1.000
_cell.length_b   1.000
_cell.length_c   1.000
_cell.angle_alpha   90.00
_cell.angle_beta   90.00
_cell.angle_gamma   90.00
#
_symmetry.space_group_name_H-M   'P 1'
#
loop_
_entity.id
_entity.type
_entity.pdbx_description
1 polymer ?
#
loop_
_entity_poly.entity_id
_entity_poly.type
_entity_poly.pdbx_seq_one_letter_code
_entity_poly.pdbx_strand_id
1 'polypeptide(L)'
;MFTWSFWILAVWFVVNAIWMWFDLDNQQLQKTFVWINVVALVWGFGVFYGGTSVANLSGWVQALNWLNVILTATQCYFGYRKLSQHKPA
;
A
#
# COMPACT_ATOMS: atom_id res chain seq x y z
N MET A 1 9.26 10.82 16.26
CA MET A 1 9.37 9.49 15.62
C MET A 1 8.03 9.08 15.00
N PHE A 2 6.98 8.93 15.81
CA PHE A 2 5.63 8.56 15.36
C PHE A 2 5.05 9.49 14.27
N THR A 3 5.06 10.81 14.48
CA THR A 3 4.58 11.80 13.50
C THR A 3 5.37 11.76 12.19
N TRP A 4 6.69 11.58 12.25
CA TRP A 4 7.55 11.55 11.06
C TRP A 4 7.31 10.27 10.24
N SER A 5 7.20 9.12 10.92
CA SER A 5 6.83 7.85 10.27
C SER A 5 5.44 7.91 9.64
N PHE A 6 4.47 8.57 10.29
CA PHE A 6 3.14 8.79 9.71
C PHE A 6 3.21 9.54 8.38
N TRP A 7 3.91 10.68 8.33
CA TRP A 7 4.00 11.48 7.10
C TRP A 7 4.73 10.74 5.98
N ILE A 8 5.78 9.97 6.30
CA ILE A 8 6.45 9.10 5.31
C ILE A 8 5.46 8.10 4.72
N LEU A 9 4.72 7.38 5.56
CA LEU A 9 3.73 6.38 5.13
C LEU A 9 2.57 7.02 4.35
N ALA A 10 2.13 8.21 4.77
CA ALA A 10 1.05 8.95 4.11
C ALA A 10 1.46 9.39 2.70
N VAL A 11 2.64 9.99 2.55
CA VAL A 11 3.17 10.43 1.25
C VAL A 11 3.42 9.21 0.36
N TRP A 12 4.02 8.14 0.91
CA TRP A 12 4.22 6.89 0.18
C TRP A 12 2.89 6.34 -0.36
N PHE A 13 1.87 6.26 0.50
CA PHE A 13 0.54 5.78 0.12
C PHE A 13 -0.05 6.60 -1.03
N VAL A 14 0.01 7.94 -0.97
CA VAL A 14 -0.53 8.82 -2.01
C VAL A 14 0.22 8.62 -3.33
N VAL A 15 1.56 8.63 -3.31
CA VAL A 15 2.37 8.43 -4.51
C VAL A 15 2.08 7.07 -5.13
N ASN A 16 2.09 6.01 -4.33
CA ASN A 16 1.83 4.65 -4.79
C ASN A 16 0.39 4.48 -5.32
N ALA A 17 -0.60 5.09 -4.68
CA ALA A 17 -1.99 5.07 -5.15
C ALA A 17 -2.10 5.73 -6.53
N ILE A 18 -1.56 6.94 -6.68
CA ILE A 18 -1.56 7.66 -7.97
C ILE A 18 -0.85 6.83 -9.03
N TRP A 19 0.33 6.31 -8.71
CA TRP A 19 1.17 5.56 -9.62
C TRP A 19 0.50 4.26 -10.09
N MET A 20 -0.20 3.56 -9.19
CA MET A 20 -1.01 2.38 -9.53
C MET A 20 -2.05 2.69 -10.62
N TRP A 21 -2.72 3.85 -10.55
CA TRP A 21 -3.72 4.25 -11.54
C TRP A 21 -3.11 4.55 -12.92
N PHE A 22 -1.85 4.96 -12.99
CA PHE A 22 -1.17 5.26 -14.25
C PHE A 22 -0.61 4.04 -14.97
N ASP A 23 -0.13 3.02 -14.25
CA ASP A 23 0.50 1.82 -14.83
C ASP A 23 -0.22 0.52 -14.38
N LEU A 24 -1.53 0.49 -14.55
CA LEU A 24 -2.39 -0.62 -14.12
C LEU A 24 -2.18 -1.91 -14.94
N ASP A 25 -1.64 -1.79 -16.15
CA ASP A 25 -1.48 -2.90 -17.09
C ASP A 25 -0.15 -3.65 -16.93
N ASN A 26 0.82 -3.07 -16.22
CA ASN A 26 2.12 -3.68 -16.00
C ASN A 26 2.13 -4.64 -14.80
N GLN A 27 1.74 -5.89 -15.05
CA GLN A 27 1.59 -6.93 -14.02
C GLN A 27 2.86 -7.20 -13.19
N GLN A 28 4.03 -7.21 -13.83
CA GLN A 28 5.29 -7.48 -13.13
C GLN A 28 5.55 -6.43 -12.07
N LEU A 29 5.34 -5.18 -12.45
CA LEU A 29 5.60 -4.05 -11.60
C LEU A 29 4.50 -3.91 -10.51
N GLN A 30 3.24 -4.24 -10.82
CA GLN A 30 2.17 -4.33 -9.82
C GLN A 30 2.52 -5.37 -8.74
N LYS A 31 3.06 -6.54 -9.11
CA LYS A 31 3.54 -7.54 -8.13
C LYS A 31 4.67 -7.00 -7.24
N THR A 32 5.60 -6.24 -7.81
CA THR A 32 6.66 -5.60 -7.01
C THR A 32 6.09 -4.58 -6.03
N PHE A 33 5.16 -3.72 -6.48
CA PHE A 33 4.52 -2.75 -5.60
C PHE A 33 3.66 -3.38 -4.51
N VAL A 34 2.99 -4.51 -4.77
CA VAL A 34 2.29 -5.29 -3.73
C VAL A 34 3.24 -5.61 -2.58
N TRP A 35 4.41 -6.17 -2.88
CA TRP A 35 5.38 -6.53 -1.84
C TRP A 35 5.91 -5.31 -1.09
N ILE A 36 6.15 -4.20 -1.79
CA ILE A 36 6.59 -2.96 -1.14
C ILE A 36 5.49 -2.44 -0.19
N ASN A 37 4.22 -2.48 -0.60
CA ASN A 37 3.11 -2.05 0.27
C ASN A 37 2.85 -3.02 1.43
N VAL A 38 3.11 -4.32 1.26
CA VAL A 38 3.12 -5.28 2.38
C VAL A 38 4.18 -4.90 3.42
N VAL A 39 5.39 -4.51 3.01
CA VAL A 39 6.42 -4.03 3.94
C VAL A 39 5.97 -2.73 4.61
N ALA A 40 5.40 -1.79 3.86
CA ALA A 40 4.87 -0.54 4.41
C ALA A 40 3.75 -0.79 5.42
N LEU A 41 2.91 -1.81 5.22
CA LEU A 41 1.88 -2.25 6.16
C LEU A 41 2.49 -2.77 7.46
N VAL A 42 3.46 -3.69 7.37
CA VAL A 42 4.14 -4.22 8.56
C VAL A 42 4.81 -3.09 9.34
N TRP A 43 5.44 -2.14 8.65
CA TRP A 43 6.01 -0.96 9.28
C TRP A 43 4.94 -0.07 9.91
N GLY A 44 3.84 0.22 9.19
CA GLY A 44 2.76 1.09 9.67
C GLY A 44 2.03 0.54 10.89
N PHE A 45 1.76 -0.77 10.92
CA PHE A 45 1.24 -1.44 12.10
C PHE A 45 2.29 -1.53 13.23
N GLY A 46 3.55 -1.80 12.90
CA GLY A 46 4.64 -1.81 13.87
C GLY A 46 4.83 -0.46 14.57
N VAL A 47 4.75 0.64 13.84
CA VAL A 47 4.80 2.01 14.42
C VAL A 47 3.55 2.31 15.25
N PHE A 48 2.36 1.85 14.83
CA PHE A 48 1.12 2.06 15.57
C PHE A 48 1.11 1.36 16.93
N TYR A 49 1.59 0.11 17.00
CA TYR A 49 1.62 -0.69 18.23
C TYR A 49 2.90 -0.53 19.06
N GLY A 50 4.04 -0.23 18.43
CA GLY A 50 5.34 -0.13 19.09
C GLY A 50 5.75 1.30 19.51
N GLY A 51 5.07 2.33 19.00
CA GLY A 51 5.35 3.73 19.32
C GLY A 51 4.40 4.31 20.37
N THR A 52 4.86 5.29 21.14
CA THR A 52 3.98 6.15 21.96
C THR A 52 3.04 6.93 21.04
N SER A 53 1.75 6.61 21.12
CA SER A 53 0.75 7.20 20.24
C SER A 53 0.49 8.67 20.58
N VAL A 54 0.39 9.50 19.55
CA VAL A 54 -0.05 10.88 19.69
C VAL A 54 -1.56 10.89 19.49
N ALA A 55 -2.33 11.24 20.51
CA ALA A 55 -3.79 11.09 20.53
C ALA A 55 -4.49 11.63 19.27
N ASN A 56 -3.99 12.74 18.72
CA ASN A 56 -4.58 13.39 17.54
C ASN A 56 -4.24 12.71 16.20
N LEU A 57 -3.17 11.91 16.13
CA LEU A 57 -2.75 11.20 14.90
C LEU A 57 -3.08 9.70 14.94
N SER A 58 -3.38 9.13 16.11
CA SER A 58 -3.66 7.71 16.27
C SER A 58 -4.76 7.22 15.31
N GLY A 59 -5.90 7.91 15.26
CA GLY A 59 -6.99 7.57 14.34
C GLY A 59 -6.59 7.66 12.86
N TRP A 60 -5.76 8.65 12.49
CA TRP A 60 -5.29 8.83 11.12
C TRP A 60 -4.26 7.78 10.69
N VAL A 61 -3.35 7.38 11.58
CA VAL A 61 -2.41 6.28 11.34
C VAL A 61 -3.19 4.98 11.11
N GLN A 62 -4.19 4.72 11.95
CA GLN A 62 -5.06 3.55 11.79
C GLN A 62 -5.82 3.58 10.45
N ALA A 63 -6.40 4.73 10.09
CA ALA A 63 -7.10 4.90 8.82
C ALA A 63 -6.16 4.68 7.61
N LEU A 64 -4.96 5.28 7.62
CA LEU A 64 -3.97 5.08 6.57
C LEU A 64 -3.51 3.63 6.46
N ASN A 65 -3.30 2.94 7.58
CA ASN A 65 -2.93 1.52 7.56
C ASN A 65 -4.01 0.69 6.87
N TRP A 66 -5.30 0.90 7.19
CA TRP A 66 -6.41 0.21 6.53
C TRP A 66 -6.55 0.57 5.05
N LEU A 67 -6.38 1.84 4.69
CA LEU A 67 -6.36 2.25 3.28
C LEU A 67 -5.22 1.56 2.52
N ASN A 68 -4.06 1.42 3.15
CA ASN A 68 -2.91 0.73 2.55
C ASN A 68 -3.18 -0.78 2.40
N VAL A 69 -3.95 -1.41 3.30
CA VAL A 69 -4.43 -2.80 3.13
C VAL A 69 -5.30 -2.92 1.88
N ILE A 70 -6.28 -2.03 1.72
CA ILE A 70 -7.20 -2.04 0.57
C ILE A 70 -6.40 -1.87 -0.73
N LEU A 71 -5.51 -0.88 -0.78
CA LEU A 71 -4.68 -0.61 -1.95
C LEU A 71 -3.78 -1.81 -2.30
N THR A 72 -3.15 -2.42 -1.30
CA THR A 72 -2.33 -3.63 -1.49
C THR A 72 -3.16 -4.79 -2.03
N ALA A 73 -4.38 -4.99 -1.52
CA ALA A 73 -5.30 -6.02 -2.02
C ALA A 73 -5.72 -5.74 -3.47
N THR A 74 -5.97 -4.47 -3.81
CA THR A 74 -6.26 -4.03 -5.18
C THR A 74 -5.08 -4.29 -6.12
N GLN A 75 -3.86 -3.92 -5.74
CA GLN A 75 -2.64 -4.21 -6.51
C GLN A 75 -2.41 -5.71 -6.64
N CYS A 76 -2.72 -6.50 -5.61
CA CYS A 76 -2.62 -7.95 -5.66
C CYS A 76 -3.62 -8.52 -6.68
N TYR A 77 -4.86 -8.02 -6.68
CA TYR A 77 -5.83 -8.39 -7.71
C TYR A 77 -5.34 -8.02 -9.12
N PHE A 78 -4.88 -6.80 -9.36
CA PHE A 78 -4.42 -6.35 -10.68
C PHE A 78 -3.10 -7.00 -11.13
N GLY A 79 -2.21 -7.35 -10.19
CA GLY A 79 -0.94 -8.02 -10.47
C GLY A 79 -1.07 -9.53 -10.69
N TYR A 80 -2.06 -10.18 -10.06
CA TYR A 80 -2.29 -11.63 -10.18
C TYR A 80 -3.53 -12.01 -11.01
N ARG A 81 -4.35 -11.05 -11.45
CA ARG A 81 -5.41 -11.34 -12.42
C ARG A 81 -4.77 -11.99 -13.64
N LYS A 82 -5.24 -13.20 -13.98
CA LYS A 82 -4.89 -13.78 -15.27
C LYS A 82 -5.56 -12.91 -16.32
N LEU A 83 -4.77 -12.07 -17.00
CA LEU A 83 -5.15 -11.64 -18.33
C LEU A 83 -5.24 -12.94 -19.12
N SER A 84 -6.46 -13.37 -19.44
CA SER A 84 -6.68 -14.50 -20.34
C SER A 84 -5.93 -14.15 -21.62
N GLN A 85 -4.69 -14.63 -21.74
CA GLN A 85 -4.01 -14.69 -23.01
C GLN A 85 -4.90 -15.60 -23.85
N HIS A 86 -5.74 -14.98 -24.67
CA HIS A 86 -6.38 -15.62 -25.77
C HIS A 86 -5.23 -16.14 -26.62
N LYS A 87 -4.83 -17.39 -26.40
CA LYS A 87 -3.86 -18.10 -27.21
C LYS A 87 -4.51 -18.15 -28.60
N PRO A 88 -4.04 -17.40 -29.62
CA PRO A 88 -4.52 -17.68 -30.96
C PRO A 88 -4.12 -19.11 -31.29
N ALA A 89 -5.08 -19.85 -31.81
CA ALA A 89 -5.05 -21.28 -32.08
C ALA A 89 -3.85 -21.70 -32.95
#